data_AF-A0A3Q9WP34-F1
#
_entry.id   AF-A0A3Q9WP34-F1
#
_cell.length_a   1.000
_cell.length_b   1.000
_cell.length_c   1.000
_cell.angle_alpha   90.00
_cell.angle_beta   90.00
_cell.angle_gamma   90.00
#
_symmetry.space_group_name_H-M   'P 1'
#
loop_
_entity.id
_entity.type
_entity.pdbx_description
1 polymer ?
#
loop_
_entity_poly.entity_id
_entity_poly.type
_entity_poly.pdbx_seq_one_letter_code
_entity_poly.pdbx_strand_id
1 'polypeptide(L)'
;MIVAKKWVAAGSTATLLAGGLFLGAPMASAAPGDAACLQASTQFNAALGAAGVDLTFVSQFETVTAAVVTAAANAEAAYAAAVASEAAVTAQAAVDKAEADYETATALVATEEAEYKAAFDAAVAADQQGDGNPLNDDAVVAAQDELTLALAAQATASNTGIAAAAALDAALNTQSVIDAENALLTATQQADALLLQLSGDAVLAQQLLDLFKAFLAACDAGAIGVDPVVPVVVPAAPVAPVAPVAAPAAPVAPGAVAKAPTGTNKGLNVQTAVATEDNSAAVALIAALLAVGVAVPVATAARMRRLERAQR
;
A
#
# COMPACT_ATOMS: atom_id res chain seq x y z
N MET A 1 12.17 -9.03 -6.52
CA MET A 1 12.68 -7.69 -6.15
C MET A 1 12.37 -6.56 -7.15
N ILE A 2 12.20 -6.82 -8.46
CA ILE A 2 11.93 -5.76 -9.47
C ILE A 2 10.50 -5.18 -9.38
N VAL A 3 9.52 -5.92 -8.87
CA VAL A 3 8.12 -5.47 -8.77
C VAL A 3 7.90 -4.47 -7.63
N ALA A 4 8.60 -4.62 -6.49
CA ALA A 4 8.43 -3.75 -5.31
C ALA A 4 8.87 -2.29 -5.55
N LYS A 5 9.88 -2.06 -6.41
CA LYS A 5 10.36 -0.72 -6.75
C LYS A 5 9.34 0.10 -7.57
N LYS A 6 8.40 -0.55 -8.28
CA LYS A 6 7.36 0.16 -9.06
C LYS A 6 6.23 0.70 -8.18
N TRP A 7 5.88 -0.01 -7.11
CA TRP A 7 4.76 0.35 -6.23
C TRP A 7 5.07 1.51 -5.30
N VAL A 8 6.27 1.56 -4.71
CA VAL A 8 6.70 2.68 -3.86
C VAL A 8 6.81 3.99 -4.68
N ALA A 9 7.23 3.89 -5.95
CA ALA A 9 7.26 5.03 -6.87
C ALA A 9 5.85 5.52 -7.21
N ALA A 10 4.91 4.62 -7.51
CA ALA A 10 3.53 4.95 -7.84
C ALA A 10 2.75 5.58 -6.66
N GLY A 11 2.90 5.03 -5.45
CA GLY A 11 2.28 5.57 -4.24
C GLY A 11 2.78 6.97 -3.90
N SER A 12 4.11 7.18 -3.94
CA SER A 12 4.72 8.49 -3.69
C SER A 12 4.26 9.55 -4.71
N THR A 13 4.14 9.17 -5.99
CA THR A 13 3.59 10.07 -7.01
C THR A 13 2.12 10.38 -6.82
N ALA A 14 1.29 9.44 -6.35
CA ALA A 14 -0.12 9.68 -6.08
C ALA A 14 -0.33 10.63 -4.88
N THR A 15 0.43 10.46 -3.80
CA THR A 15 0.42 11.41 -2.67
C THR A 15 1.01 12.77 -3.02
N LEU A 16 2.03 12.84 -3.90
CA LEU A 16 2.57 14.11 -4.39
C LEU A 16 1.61 14.80 -5.38
N LEU A 17 0.90 14.06 -6.21
CA LEU A 17 -0.14 14.61 -7.10
C LEU A 17 -1.34 15.08 -6.28
N ALA A 18 -1.88 14.26 -5.38
CA ALA A 18 -3.01 14.63 -4.53
C ALA A 18 -2.63 15.77 -3.57
N GLY A 19 -1.50 15.67 -2.87
CA GLY A 19 -1.00 16.70 -1.97
C GLY A 19 -0.61 17.99 -2.68
N GLY A 20 0.02 17.91 -3.86
CA GLY A 20 0.39 19.07 -4.67
C GLY A 20 -0.81 19.80 -5.28
N LEU A 21 -1.87 19.06 -5.64
CA LEU A 21 -3.13 19.65 -6.09
C LEU A 21 -3.93 20.31 -4.97
N PHE A 22 -3.95 19.73 -3.77
CA PHE A 22 -4.70 20.27 -2.64
C PHE A 22 -4.00 21.42 -1.90
N LEU A 23 -2.66 21.46 -1.90
CA LEU A 23 -1.90 22.50 -1.18
C LEU A 23 -1.35 23.59 -2.10
N GLY A 24 -1.33 23.38 -3.42
CA GLY A 24 -0.73 24.30 -4.39
C GLY A 24 -1.71 25.13 -5.20
N ALA A 25 -2.99 24.75 -5.30
CA ALA A 25 -3.99 25.51 -6.03
C ALA A 25 -4.64 26.56 -5.11
N PRO A 26 -4.68 27.85 -5.49
CA PRO A 26 -5.48 28.83 -4.76
C PRO A 26 -6.93 28.35 -4.69
N MET A 27 -7.57 28.50 -3.52
CA MET A 27 -8.96 28.10 -3.32
C MET A 27 -9.83 28.87 -4.32
N ALA A 28 -10.35 28.16 -5.33
CA ALA A 28 -11.23 28.70 -6.35
C ALA A 28 -12.42 29.42 -5.68
N SER A 29 -12.46 30.76 -5.78
CA SER A 29 -13.48 31.58 -5.12
C SER A 29 -14.68 31.88 -6.02
N ALA A 30 -15.06 30.97 -6.92
CA ALA A 30 -16.33 31.14 -7.63
C ALA A 30 -17.49 31.10 -6.63
N ALA A 31 -18.41 32.05 -6.79
CA ALA A 31 -19.67 32.02 -6.07
C ALA A 31 -20.39 30.70 -6.41
N PRO A 32 -20.89 29.94 -5.41
CA PRO A 32 -21.69 28.75 -5.66
C PRO A 32 -22.81 29.07 -6.66
N GLY A 33 -22.88 28.32 -7.77
CA GLY A 33 -23.88 28.52 -8.82
C GLY A 33 -23.42 29.33 -10.04
N ASP A 34 -22.14 29.70 -10.14
CA ASP A 34 -21.60 30.28 -11.39
C ASP A 34 -21.84 29.34 -12.59
N ALA A 35 -22.35 29.91 -13.69
CA ALA A 35 -22.76 29.15 -14.86
C ALA A 35 -21.59 28.46 -15.57
N ALA A 36 -20.40 29.06 -15.57
CA ALA A 36 -19.20 28.45 -16.17
C ALA A 36 -18.71 27.28 -15.33
N CYS A 37 -18.73 27.40 -13.99
CA CYS A 37 -18.38 26.29 -13.10
C CYS A 37 -19.40 25.13 -13.19
N LEU A 38 -20.71 25.42 -13.28
CA LEU A 38 -21.73 24.41 -13.52
C LEU A 38 -21.54 23.72 -14.88
N GLN A 39 -21.26 24.48 -15.94
CA GLN A 39 -21.01 23.92 -17.27
C GLN A 39 -19.75 23.04 -17.27
N ALA A 40 -18.66 23.48 -16.64
CA ALA A 40 -17.43 22.71 -16.52
C ALA A 40 -17.65 21.42 -15.73
N SER A 41 -18.44 21.47 -14.63
CA SER A 41 -18.86 20.28 -13.88
C SER A 41 -19.60 19.27 -14.76
N THR A 42 -20.56 19.73 -15.58
CA THR A 42 -21.28 18.84 -16.50
C THR A 42 -20.38 18.20 -17.56
N GLN A 43 -19.42 18.97 -18.11
CA GLN A 43 -18.47 18.45 -19.09
C GLN A 43 -17.50 17.45 -18.47
N PHE A 44 -17.04 17.70 -17.24
CA PHE A 44 -16.21 16.78 -16.49
C PHE A 44 -16.95 15.47 -16.19
N ASN A 45 -18.19 15.54 -15.69
CA ASN A 45 -19.01 14.36 -15.45
C ASN A 45 -19.32 13.57 -16.74
N ALA A 46 -19.57 14.27 -17.85
CA ALA A 46 -19.77 13.62 -19.15
C ALA A 46 -18.49 12.92 -19.65
N ALA A 47 -17.32 13.54 -19.45
CA ALA A 47 -16.04 12.93 -19.80
C ALA A 47 -15.70 11.73 -18.91
N LEU A 48 -15.99 11.80 -17.61
CA LEU A 48 -15.89 10.66 -16.69
C LEU A 48 -16.81 9.51 -17.14
N GLY A 49 -18.06 9.79 -17.48
CA GLY A 49 -18.99 8.79 -18.01
C GLY A 49 -18.50 8.18 -19.32
N ALA A 50 -17.93 8.97 -20.24
CA ALA A 50 -17.33 8.48 -21.47
C ALA A 50 -16.07 7.62 -21.22
N ALA A 51 -15.33 7.90 -20.15
CA ALA A 51 -14.21 7.10 -19.66
C ALA A 51 -14.64 5.80 -18.95
N GLY A 52 -15.95 5.56 -18.80
CA GLY A 52 -16.48 4.43 -18.03
C GLY A 52 -16.41 4.62 -16.51
N VAL A 53 -16.07 5.82 -16.03
CA VAL A 53 -16.07 6.19 -14.61
C VAL A 53 -17.45 6.74 -14.28
N ASP A 54 -18.40 5.83 -14.06
CA ASP A 54 -19.75 6.18 -13.62
C ASP A 54 -19.92 6.01 -12.10
N LEU A 55 -21.13 6.31 -11.59
CA LEU A 55 -21.47 6.13 -10.17
C LEU A 55 -21.30 4.68 -9.69
N THR A 56 -21.49 3.69 -10.58
CA THR A 56 -21.30 2.28 -10.26
C THR A 56 -19.83 1.98 -10.03
N PHE A 57 -18.95 2.48 -10.91
CA PHE A 57 -17.50 2.34 -10.75
C PHE A 57 -17.04 3.00 -9.45
N VAL A 58 -17.48 4.23 -9.17
CA VAL A 58 -17.09 4.95 -7.93
C VAL A 58 -17.56 4.18 -6.69
N SER A 59 -18.81 3.70 -6.67
CA SER A 59 -19.31 2.89 -5.54
C SER A 59 -18.54 1.58 -5.36
N GLN A 60 -18.16 0.91 -6.46
CA GLN A 60 -17.32 -0.29 -6.40
C GLN A 60 -15.92 0.04 -5.89
N PHE A 61 -15.34 1.14 -6.33
CA PHE A 61 -14.03 1.59 -5.89
C PHE A 61 -14.05 1.94 -4.39
N GLU A 62 -15.04 2.70 -3.91
CA GLU A 62 -15.24 2.97 -2.48
C GLU A 62 -15.37 1.68 -1.66
N THR A 63 -16.15 0.72 -2.15
CA THR A 63 -16.34 -0.58 -1.48
C THR A 63 -15.03 -1.36 -1.37
N VAL A 64 -14.28 -1.45 -2.47
CA VAL A 64 -13.00 -2.19 -2.50
C VAL A 64 -11.94 -1.49 -1.65
N THR A 65 -11.89 -0.16 -1.67
CA THR A 65 -10.93 0.60 -0.85
C THR A 65 -11.25 0.50 0.63
N ALA A 66 -12.52 0.54 1.02
CA ALA A 66 -12.95 0.23 2.39
C ALA A 66 -12.57 -1.20 2.82
N ALA A 67 -12.67 -2.17 1.91
CA ALA A 67 -12.23 -3.54 2.15
C ALA A 67 -10.71 -3.63 2.37
N VAL A 68 -9.90 -2.89 1.61
CA VAL A 68 -8.44 -2.81 1.82
C VAL A 68 -8.11 -2.23 3.19
N VAL A 69 -8.74 -1.11 3.57
CA VAL A 69 -8.51 -0.47 4.88
C VAL A 69 -8.88 -1.43 6.01
N THR A 70 -10.03 -2.09 5.91
CA THR A 70 -10.48 -3.08 6.90
C THR A 70 -9.52 -4.27 6.99
N ALA A 71 -9.08 -4.81 5.85
CA ALA A 71 -8.14 -5.93 5.82
C ALA A 71 -6.76 -5.55 6.38
N ALA A 72 -6.30 -4.32 6.14
CA ALA A 72 -5.05 -3.81 6.70
C ALA A 72 -5.13 -3.69 8.23
N ALA A 73 -6.20 -3.11 8.77
CA ALA A 73 -6.43 -3.02 10.20
C ALA A 73 -6.51 -4.40 10.86
N ASN A 74 -7.16 -5.37 10.20
CA ASN A 74 -7.24 -6.75 10.69
C ASN A 74 -5.86 -7.45 10.67
N ALA A 75 -5.05 -7.23 9.63
CA ALA A 75 -3.70 -7.77 9.56
C ALA A 75 -2.79 -7.19 10.66
N GLU A 76 -2.89 -5.89 10.92
CA GLU A 76 -2.17 -5.24 12.03
C GLU A 76 -2.61 -5.80 13.38
N ALA A 77 -3.91 -5.92 13.62
CA ALA A 77 -4.45 -6.48 14.86
C ALA A 77 -4.03 -7.95 15.06
N ALA A 78 -4.07 -8.77 14.00
CA ALA A 78 -3.62 -10.15 14.04
C ALA A 78 -2.13 -10.28 14.36
N TYR A 79 -1.30 -9.42 13.76
CA TYR A 79 0.14 -9.40 14.04
C TYR A 79 0.43 -8.93 15.47
N ALA A 80 -0.23 -7.87 15.94
CA ALA A 80 -0.09 -7.39 17.31
C ALA A 80 -0.50 -8.47 18.33
N ALA A 81 -1.58 -9.21 18.07
CA ALA A 81 -1.99 -10.33 18.89
C ALA A 81 -0.97 -11.48 18.88
N ALA A 82 -0.37 -11.80 17.74
CA ALA A 82 0.67 -12.82 17.64
C ALA A 82 1.93 -12.42 18.43
N VAL A 83 2.39 -11.18 18.31
CA VAL A 83 3.54 -10.65 19.08
C VAL A 83 3.28 -10.65 20.59
N ALA A 84 2.05 -10.31 21.01
CA ALA A 84 1.66 -10.30 22.42
C ALA A 84 1.35 -11.70 22.98
N SER A 85 1.39 -12.75 22.16
CA SER A 85 1.08 -14.10 22.61
C SER A 85 2.15 -14.63 23.56
N GLU A 86 1.73 -15.45 24.54
CA GLU A 86 2.65 -16.10 25.48
C GLU A 86 3.69 -16.97 24.75
N ALA A 87 3.29 -17.60 23.64
CA ALA A 87 4.19 -18.37 22.79
C ALA A 87 5.31 -17.51 22.19
N ALA A 88 4.98 -16.33 21.64
CA ALA A 88 5.97 -15.43 21.07
C ALA A 88 6.90 -14.84 22.16
N VAL A 89 6.35 -14.45 23.32
CA VAL A 89 7.14 -13.94 24.45
C VAL A 89 8.11 -15.02 24.96
N THR A 90 7.64 -16.26 25.13
CA THR A 90 8.47 -17.37 25.59
C THR A 90 9.55 -17.71 24.57
N ALA A 91 9.20 -17.75 23.27
CA ALA A 91 10.15 -18.01 22.21
C ALA A 91 11.20 -16.90 22.08
N GLN A 92 10.82 -15.63 22.24
CA GLN A 92 11.76 -14.51 22.26
C GLN A 92 12.73 -14.64 23.44
N ALA A 93 12.24 -14.94 24.64
CA ALA A 93 13.11 -15.16 25.80
C ALA A 93 14.09 -16.34 25.57
N ALA A 94 13.67 -17.38 24.85
CA ALA A 94 14.54 -18.48 24.47
C ALA A 94 15.62 -18.06 23.44
N VAL A 95 15.30 -17.16 22.51
CA VAL A 95 16.28 -16.56 21.58
C VAL A 95 17.32 -15.76 22.37
N ASP A 96 16.87 -14.86 23.25
CA ASP A 96 17.76 -14.01 24.06
C ASP A 96 18.69 -14.87 24.94
N LYS A 97 18.14 -15.95 25.53
CA LYS A 97 18.94 -16.91 26.30
C LYS A 97 19.97 -17.63 25.42
N ALA A 98 19.57 -18.12 24.25
CA ALA A 98 20.46 -18.85 23.36
C ALA A 98 21.62 -17.98 22.85
N GLU A 99 21.38 -16.69 22.63
CA GLU A 99 22.42 -15.71 22.31
C GLU A 99 23.44 -15.58 23.46
N ALA A 100 22.97 -15.39 24.70
CA ALA A 100 23.83 -15.32 25.88
C ALA A 100 24.63 -16.62 26.12
N ASP A 101 24.00 -17.78 25.90
CA ASP A 101 24.66 -19.09 26.00
C ASP A 101 25.77 -19.22 24.92
N TYR A 102 25.53 -18.73 23.70
CA TYR A 102 26.51 -18.76 22.60
C TYR A 102 27.71 -17.83 22.85
N GLU A 103 27.47 -16.62 23.39
CA GLU A 103 28.54 -15.71 23.81
C GLU A 103 29.41 -16.35 24.90
N THR A 104 28.77 -16.97 25.90
CA THR A 104 29.47 -17.69 26.98
C THR A 104 30.31 -18.84 26.43
N ALA A 105 29.75 -19.66 25.55
CA ALA A 105 30.48 -20.77 24.93
C ALA A 105 31.64 -20.30 24.04
N THR A 106 31.49 -19.16 23.36
CA THR A 106 32.55 -18.56 22.56
C THR A 106 33.71 -18.06 23.43
N ALA A 107 33.41 -17.45 24.58
CA ALA A 107 34.43 -17.06 25.55
C ALA A 107 35.16 -18.26 26.16
N LEU A 108 34.45 -19.37 26.37
CA LEU A 108 35.04 -20.64 26.82
C LEU A 108 36.01 -21.17 25.77
N VAL A 109 35.62 -21.27 24.49
CA VAL A 109 36.51 -21.69 23.40
C VAL A 109 37.80 -20.86 23.37
N ALA A 110 37.70 -19.54 23.47
CA ALA A 110 38.88 -18.67 23.47
C ALA A 110 39.80 -18.92 24.69
N THR A 111 39.23 -19.28 25.83
CA THR A 111 40.00 -19.65 27.04
C THR A 111 40.72 -20.97 26.83
N GLU A 112 40.00 -22.01 26.39
CA GLU A 112 40.58 -23.34 26.15
C GLU A 112 41.63 -23.34 25.02
N GLU A 113 41.46 -22.52 23.98
CA GLU A 113 42.48 -22.32 22.94
C GLU A 113 43.78 -21.76 23.51
N ALA A 114 43.68 -20.81 24.45
CA ALA A 114 44.84 -20.23 25.12
C ALA A 114 45.52 -21.24 26.05
N GLU A 115 44.76 -22.06 26.77
CA GLU A 115 45.27 -23.12 27.64
C GLU A 115 45.94 -24.24 26.84
N TYR A 116 45.31 -24.71 25.76
CA TYR A 116 45.92 -25.66 24.82
C TYR A 116 47.25 -25.14 24.28
N LYS A 117 47.30 -23.87 23.87
CA LYS A 117 48.55 -23.24 23.41
C LYS A 117 49.61 -23.22 24.51
N ALA A 118 49.25 -22.84 25.74
CA ALA A 118 50.19 -22.78 26.85
C ALA A 118 50.74 -24.18 27.21
N ALA A 119 49.89 -25.19 27.23
CA ALA A 119 50.28 -26.59 27.45
C ALA A 119 51.24 -27.06 26.36
N PHE A 120 50.95 -26.76 25.09
CA PHE A 120 51.80 -27.12 23.96
C PHE A 120 53.19 -26.47 24.05
N ASP A 121 53.24 -25.16 24.30
CA ASP A 121 54.50 -24.43 24.43
C ASP A 121 55.36 -24.97 25.60
N ALA A 122 54.71 -25.36 26.71
CA ALA A 122 55.38 -25.97 27.86
C ALA A 122 55.92 -27.39 27.56
N ALA A 123 55.14 -28.22 26.86
CA ALA A 123 55.55 -29.56 26.46
C ALA A 123 56.78 -29.51 25.52
N VAL A 124 56.79 -28.58 24.56
CA VAL A 124 57.95 -28.32 23.69
C VAL A 124 59.19 -27.93 24.48
N ALA A 125 59.04 -27.07 25.50
CA ALA A 125 60.17 -26.59 26.30
C ALA A 125 60.74 -27.67 27.23
N ALA A 126 59.89 -28.56 27.75
CA ALA A 126 60.28 -29.55 28.74
C ALA A 126 60.77 -30.87 28.14
N ASP A 127 60.24 -31.29 26.97
CA ASP A 127 60.50 -32.59 26.32
C ASP A 127 60.50 -33.75 27.34
N GLN A 128 59.49 -33.79 28.21
CA GLN A 128 59.50 -34.65 29.41
C GLN A 128 59.58 -36.15 29.07
N GLN A 129 59.12 -36.51 27.87
CA GLN A 129 59.11 -37.89 27.37
C GLN A 129 60.34 -38.22 26.51
N GLY A 130 61.14 -37.23 26.11
CA GLY A 130 62.32 -37.40 25.27
C GLY A 130 62.03 -37.96 23.88
N ASP A 131 60.77 -37.93 23.44
CA ASP A 131 60.32 -38.42 22.14
C ASP A 131 60.28 -37.30 21.08
N GLY A 132 60.49 -36.04 21.49
CA GLY A 132 60.42 -34.87 20.63
C GLY A 132 59.02 -34.59 20.07
N ASN A 133 57.96 -35.19 20.63
CA ASN A 133 56.59 -35.01 20.18
C ASN A 133 55.68 -34.43 21.30
N PRO A 134 55.48 -33.10 21.34
CA PRO A 134 54.67 -32.45 22.37
C PRO A 134 53.20 -32.88 22.37
N LEU A 135 52.69 -33.46 21.28
CA LEU A 135 51.29 -33.91 21.18
C LEU A 135 51.00 -35.18 21.99
N ASN A 136 52.03 -35.93 22.39
CA ASN A 136 51.88 -37.10 23.26
C ASN A 136 51.94 -36.72 24.75
N ASP A 137 52.19 -35.45 25.07
CA ASP A 137 52.23 -34.99 26.45
C ASP A 137 50.83 -34.98 27.08
N ASP A 138 50.68 -35.61 28.25
CA ASP A 138 49.40 -35.74 28.94
C ASP A 138 48.70 -34.39 29.16
N ALA A 139 49.46 -33.31 29.39
CA ALA A 139 48.89 -31.98 29.57
C ALA A 139 48.32 -31.39 28.27
N VAL A 140 48.96 -31.67 27.12
CA VAL A 140 48.48 -31.24 25.79
C VAL A 140 47.24 -32.02 25.39
N VAL A 141 47.24 -33.33 25.65
CA VAL A 141 46.06 -34.19 25.41
C VAL A 141 44.88 -33.71 26.26
N ALA A 142 45.10 -33.45 27.55
CA ALA A 142 44.04 -32.94 28.44
C ALA A 142 43.47 -31.59 27.97
N ALA A 143 44.33 -30.63 27.60
CA ALA A 143 43.87 -29.34 27.09
C ALA A 143 43.17 -29.44 25.72
N GLN A 144 43.57 -30.39 24.88
CA GLN A 144 42.88 -30.69 23.63
C GLN A 144 41.47 -31.25 23.86
N ASP A 145 41.32 -32.12 24.85
CA ASP A 145 40.02 -32.68 25.24
C ASP A 145 39.07 -31.58 25.74
N GLU A 146 39.55 -30.66 26.59
CA GLU A 146 38.76 -29.52 27.06
C GLU A 146 38.38 -28.55 25.94
N LEU A 147 39.31 -28.22 25.04
CA LEU A 147 39.01 -27.43 23.84
C LEU A 147 37.93 -28.10 22.96
N THR A 148 37.99 -29.43 22.83
CA THR A 148 36.99 -30.19 22.08
C THR A 148 35.61 -30.10 22.75
N LEU A 149 35.54 -30.17 24.08
CA LEU A 149 34.30 -29.98 24.84
C LEU A 149 33.75 -28.55 24.70
N ALA A 150 34.61 -27.53 24.73
CA ALA A 150 34.22 -26.14 24.54
C ALA A 150 33.64 -25.89 23.14
N LEU A 151 34.27 -26.43 22.09
CA LEU A 151 33.76 -26.35 20.72
C LEU A 151 32.41 -27.08 20.58
N ALA A 152 32.24 -28.23 21.23
CA ALA A 152 30.97 -28.94 21.26
C ALA A 152 29.88 -28.11 21.96
N ALA A 153 30.19 -27.46 23.08
CA ALA A 153 29.27 -26.56 23.78
C ALA A 153 28.86 -25.36 22.91
N GLN A 154 29.80 -24.75 22.17
CA GLN A 154 29.50 -23.68 21.22
C GLN A 154 28.57 -24.15 20.10
N ALA A 155 28.82 -25.33 19.53
CA ALA A 155 27.95 -25.92 18.52
C ALA A 155 26.53 -26.19 19.06
N THR A 156 26.42 -26.70 20.30
CA THR A 156 25.12 -26.91 20.96
C THR A 156 24.39 -25.59 21.20
N ALA A 157 25.07 -24.53 21.64
CA ALA A 157 24.47 -23.21 21.83
C ALA A 157 23.96 -22.63 20.50
N SER A 158 24.75 -22.75 19.42
CA SER A 158 24.36 -22.33 18.08
C SER A 158 23.10 -23.06 17.58
N ASN A 159 23.07 -24.39 17.70
CA ASN A 159 21.90 -25.19 17.32
C ASN A 159 20.66 -24.83 18.15
N THR A 160 20.85 -24.51 19.43
CA THR A 160 19.77 -24.04 20.32
C THR A 160 19.22 -22.69 19.85
N GLY A 161 20.09 -21.78 19.42
CA GLY A 161 19.70 -20.49 18.85
C GLY A 161 18.86 -20.65 17.57
N ILE A 162 19.26 -21.56 16.68
CA ILE A 162 18.49 -21.88 15.46
C ILE A 162 17.09 -22.41 15.82
N ALA A 163 17.00 -23.34 16.78
CA ALA A 163 15.73 -23.90 17.22
C ALA A 163 14.83 -22.84 17.89
N ALA A 164 15.39 -21.96 18.72
CA ALA A 164 14.66 -20.87 19.36
C ALA A 164 14.12 -19.86 18.34
N ALA A 165 14.93 -19.49 17.34
CA ALA A 165 14.50 -18.61 16.26
C ALA A 165 13.36 -19.21 15.42
N ALA A 166 13.44 -20.52 15.13
CA ALA A 166 12.35 -21.23 14.43
C ALA A 166 11.06 -21.28 15.27
N ALA A 167 11.17 -21.45 16.60
CA ALA A 167 10.02 -21.41 17.49
C ALA A 167 9.36 -20.02 17.53
N LEU A 168 10.17 -18.94 17.52
CA LEU A 168 9.66 -17.57 17.46
C LEU A 168 8.96 -17.30 16.13
N ASP A 169 9.55 -17.71 15.02
CA ASP A 169 8.93 -17.57 13.70
C ASP A 169 7.59 -18.31 13.65
N ALA A 170 7.52 -19.54 14.16
CA ALA A 170 6.27 -20.30 14.25
C ALA A 170 5.23 -19.59 15.15
N ALA A 171 5.65 -18.98 16.25
CA ALA A 171 4.76 -18.23 17.15
C ALA A 171 4.21 -16.94 16.50
N LEU A 172 4.98 -16.29 15.64
CA LEU A 172 4.55 -15.09 14.92
C LEU A 172 3.72 -15.41 13.67
N ASN A 173 3.99 -16.55 13.01
CA ASN A 173 3.31 -17.00 11.80
C ASN A 173 2.06 -17.85 12.10
N THR A 174 1.18 -17.34 12.95
CA THR A 174 -0.10 -17.99 13.26
C THR A 174 -1.03 -18.02 12.05
N GLN A 175 -1.96 -18.99 12.02
CA GLN A 175 -2.97 -19.07 10.95
C GLN A 175 -3.78 -17.77 10.83
N SER A 176 -4.09 -17.11 11.95
CA SER A 176 -4.78 -15.80 11.94
C SER A 176 -4.00 -14.71 11.24
N VAL A 177 -2.67 -14.66 11.40
CA VAL A 177 -1.81 -13.70 10.68
C VAL A 177 -1.81 -14.03 9.19
N ILE A 178 -1.66 -15.31 8.83
CA ILE A 178 -1.67 -15.77 7.44
C ILE A 178 -3.00 -15.43 6.75
N ASP A 179 -4.13 -15.69 7.41
CA ASP A 179 -5.46 -15.40 6.88
C ASP A 179 -5.67 -13.90 6.69
N ALA A 180 -5.24 -13.08 7.65
CA ALA A 180 -5.35 -11.63 7.55
C ALA A 180 -4.45 -11.04 6.45
N GLU A 181 -3.22 -11.56 6.29
CA GLU A 181 -2.33 -11.20 5.18
C GLU A 181 -2.92 -11.58 3.81
N ASN A 182 -3.54 -12.77 3.72
CA ASN A 182 -4.21 -13.21 2.49
C ASN A 182 -5.44 -12.36 2.17
N ALA A 183 -6.25 -12.00 3.19
CA ALA A 183 -7.38 -11.10 3.02
C ALA A 183 -6.95 -9.71 2.50
N LEU A 184 -5.85 -9.17 3.04
CA LEU A 184 -5.26 -7.92 2.56
C LEU A 184 -4.78 -8.07 1.10
N LEU A 185 -4.09 -9.16 0.77
CA LEU A 185 -3.65 -9.43 -0.60
C LEU A 185 -4.84 -9.50 -1.57
N THR A 186 -5.91 -10.22 -1.22
CA THR A 186 -7.11 -10.31 -2.05
C THR A 186 -7.77 -8.94 -2.24
N ALA A 187 -7.92 -8.15 -1.17
CA ALA A 187 -8.50 -6.81 -1.26
C ALA A 187 -7.67 -5.89 -2.16
N THR A 188 -6.34 -5.95 -2.05
CA THR A 188 -5.44 -5.15 -2.92
C THR A 188 -5.50 -5.59 -4.37
N GLN A 189 -5.60 -6.90 -4.67
CA GLN A 189 -5.77 -7.38 -6.04
C GLN A 189 -7.09 -6.91 -6.68
N GLN A 190 -8.16 -6.83 -5.88
CA GLN A 190 -9.43 -6.26 -6.35
C GLN A 190 -9.29 -4.76 -6.65
N ALA A 191 -8.58 -4.02 -5.81
CA ALA A 191 -8.29 -2.61 -6.05
C ALA A 191 -7.45 -2.42 -7.33
N ASP A 192 -6.41 -3.24 -7.51
CA ASP A 192 -5.55 -3.22 -8.68
C ASP A 192 -6.32 -3.54 -9.96
N ALA A 193 -7.25 -4.48 -9.91
CA ALA A 193 -8.11 -4.82 -11.05
C ALA A 193 -8.97 -3.62 -11.48
N LEU A 194 -9.51 -2.85 -10.53
CA LEU A 194 -10.25 -1.61 -10.83
C LEU A 194 -9.32 -0.50 -11.35
N LEU A 195 -8.13 -0.36 -10.76
CA LEU A 195 -7.14 0.62 -11.25
C LEU A 195 -6.66 0.28 -12.67
N LEU A 196 -6.54 -1.01 -13.02
CA LEU A 196 -6.13 -1.43 -14.36
C LEU A 196 -7.18 -1.06 -15.42
N GLN A 197 -8.47 -1.06 -15.05
CA GLN A 197 -9.54 -0.56 -15.92
C GLN A 197 -9.36 0.93 -16.23
N LEU A 198 -8.87 1.72 -15.26
CA LEU A 198 -8.55 3.14 -15.44
C LEU A 198 -7.23 3.36 -16.19
N SER A 199 -6.21 2.54 -15.93
CA SER A 199 -4.85 2.73 -16.46
C SER A 199 -4.64 2.12 -17.84
N GLY A 200 -5.63 1.43 -18.40
CA GLY A 200 -5.55 0.79 -19.72
C GLY A 200 -5.29 1.78 -20.86
N ASP A 201 -5.51 3.07 -20.63
CA ASP A 201 -5.35 4.12 -21.63
C ASP A 201 -4.62 5.35 -21.04
N ALA A 202 -3.31 5.45 -21.32
CA ALA A 202 -2.50 6.60 -20.90
C ALA A 202 -2.97 7.92 -21.54
N VAL A 203 -3.63 7.86 -22.71
CA VAL A 203 -4.23 9.03 -23.36
C VAL A 203 -5.45 9.48 -22.58
N LEU A 204 -6.28 8.54 -22.12
CA LEU A 204 -7.44 8.82 -21.27
C LEU A 204 -7.02 9.46 -19.93
N ALA A 205 -5.97 8.96 -19.29
CA ALA A 205 -5.46 9.53 -18.04
C ALA A 205 -5.00 10.99 -18.23
N GLN A 206 -4.28 11.28 -19.32
CA GLN A 206 -3.86 12.64 -19.64
C GLN A 206 -5.07 13.54 -19.98
N GLN A 207 -6.04 13.03 -20.73
CA GLN A 207 -7.29 13.74 -21.04
C GLN A 207 -8.08 14.08 -19.79
N LEU A 208 -8.23 13.15 -18.84
CA LEU A 208 -8.90 13.38 -17.56
C LEU A 208 -8.17 14.43 -16.72
N LEU A 209 -6.83 14.40 -16.71
CA LEU A 209 -6.03 15.42 -16.04
C LEU A 209 -6.22 16.82 -16.65
N ASP A 210 -6.25 16.90 -17.98
CA ASP A 210 -6.42 18.17 -18.69
C ASP A 210 -7.86 18.71 -18.54
N LEU A 211 -8.86 17.84 -18.53
CA LEU A 211 -10.25 18.17 -18.18
C LEU A 211 -10.38 18.66 -16.75
N PHE A 212 -9.70 18.03 -15.80
CA PHE A 212 -9.71 18.46 -14.40
C PHE A 212 -9.04 19.83 -14.22
N LYS A 213 -7.91 20.08 -14.90
CA LYS A 213 -7.28 21.40 -14.92
C LYS A 213 -8.18 22.46 -15.55
N ALA A 214 -8.86 22.13 -16.65
CA ALA A 214 -9.82 23.03 -17.29
C ALA A 214 -11.03 23.32 -16.37
N PHE A 215 -11.51 22.32 -15.64
CA PHE A 215 -12.55 22.48 -14.61
C PHE A 215 -12.09 23.42 -13.49
N LEU A 216 -10.90 23.21 -12.93
CA LEU A 216 -10.34 24.11 -11.91
C LEU A 216 -10.19 25.54 -12.43
N ALA A 217 -9.68 25.71 -13.66
CA ALA A 217 -9.52 27.03 -14.26
C ALA A 217 -10.88 27.72 -14.51
N ALA A 218 -11.92 26.97 -14.88
CA ALA A 218 -13.27 27.51 -15.08
C ALA A 218 -13.97 27.86 -13.76
N CYS A 219 -13.68 27.14 -12.67
CA CYS A 219 -14.22 27.42 -11.34
C CYS A 219 -13.38 28.43 -10.54
N ASP A 220 -12.18 28.79 -10.98
CA ASP A 220 -11.38 29.85 -10.36
C ASP A 220 -11.86 31.23 -10.83
N ALA A 221 -12.80 31.83 -10.10
CA ALA A 221 -13.32 33.17 -10.39
C ALA A 221 -12.26 34.29 -10.24
N GLY A 222 -11.06 33.98 -9.72
CA GLY A 222 -9.94 34.91 -9.66
C GLY A 222 -9.22 35.10 -11.00
N ALA A 223 -9.40 34.19 -11.96
CA ALA A 223 -8.74 34.23 -13.26
C ALA A 223 -9.45 35.18 -14.25
N ILE A 224 -9.64 36.44 -13.86
CA ILE A 224 -10.11 37.49 -14.77
C ILE A 224 -8.99 37.77 -15.77
N GLY A 225 -9.05 37.19 -16.98
CA GLY A 225 -8.15 37.49 -18.08
C GLY A 225 -7.70 36.29 -18.94
N VAL A 226 -8.12 35.07 -18.66
CA VAL A 226 -7.88 33.93 -19.57
C VAL A 226 -8.98 33.89 -20.63
N ASP A 227 -8.56 33.94 -21.91
CA ASP A 227 -9.46 33.78 -23.04
C ASP A 227 -10.22 32.44 -22.94
N PRO A 228 -11.54 32.42 -23.23
CA PRO A 228 -12.35 31.22 -23.12
C PRO A 228 -11.76 30.10 -23.97
N VAL A 229 -11.46 28.97 -23.34
CA VAL A 229 -11.02 27.76 -24.04
C VAL A 229 -12.15 27.33 -24.97
N VAL A 230 -11.88 27.35 -26.27
CA VAL A 230 -12.81 26.85 -27.28
C VAL A 230 -13.07 25.37 -26.99
N PRO A 231 -14.34 24.93 -26.90
CA PRO A 231 -14.65 23.54 -26.57
C PRO A 231 -13.93 22.60 -27.53
N VAL A 232 -13.11 21.71 -26.98
CA VAL A 232 -12.49 20.64 -27.74
C VAL A 232 -13.60 19.71 -28.21
N VAL A 233 -13.93 19.79 -29.50
CA VAL A 233 -14.87 18.86 -30.12
C VAL A 233 -14.16 17.52 -30.22
N VAL A 234 -14.41 16.62 -29.27
CA VAL A 234 -13.95 15.23 -29.38
C VAL A 234 -14.65 14.62 -30.60
N PRO A 235 -13.93 14.07 -31.59
CA PRO A 235 -14.55 13.41 -32.72
C PRO A 235 -15.37 12.23 -32.20
N ALA A 236 -16.68 12.25 -32.45
CA ALA A 236 -17.53 11.11 -32.15
C ALA A 236 -17.00 9.89 -32.91
N ALA A 237 -16.74 8.79 -32.21
CA ALA A 237 -16.45 7.51 -32.85
C ALA A 237 -17.60 7.16 -33.82
N PRO A 238 -17.30 6.64 -35.03
CA PRO A 238 -18.32 6.35 -36.02
C PRO A 238 -19.29 5.30 -35.48
N VAL A 239 -20.50 5.76 -35.15
CA VAL A 239 -21.62 4.89 -34.80
C VAL A 239 -22.00 4.14 -36.06
N ALA A 240 -21.91 2.81 -36.04
CA ALA A 240 -22.38 1.97 -37.14
C ALA A 240 -23.86 2.27 -37.42
N PRO A 241 -24.29 2.35 -38.69
CA PRO A 241 -25.65 2.73 -39.04
C PRO A 241 -26.64 1.70 -38.48
N VAL A 242 -27.45 2.14 -37.51
CA VAL A 242 -28.60 1.38 -37.01
C VAL A 242 -29.68 1.38 -38.11
N ALA A 243 -30.19 0.20 -38.42
CA ALA A 243 -31.23 -0.02 -39.43
C ALA A 243 -32.49 0.83 -39.16
N PRO A 244 -33.16 1.34 -40.21
CA PRO A 244 -34.30 2.24 -40.04
C PRO A 244 -35.48 1.53 -39.37
N VAL A 245 -35.89 2.05 -38.21
CA VAL A 245 -37.15 1.70 -37.55
C VAL A 245 -38.29 2.46 -38.24
N ALA A 246 -39.40 1.76 -38.51
CA ALA A 246 -40.57 2.27 -39.22
C ALA A 246 -41.21 3.50 -38.54
N ALA A 247 -41.65 4.44 -39.37
CA ALA A 247 -42.28 5.69 -38.99
C ALA A 247 -43.64 5.51 -38.28
N PRO A 248 -43.94 6.30 -37.23
CA PRO A 248 -45.31 6.51 -36.77
C PRO A 248 -46.04 7.56 -37.61
N ALA A 249 -47.36 7.47 -37.61
CA ALA A 249 -48.29 8.20 -38.45
C ALA A 249 -48.48 9.71 -38.12
N ALA A 250 -49.20 10.35 -39.04
CA ALA A 250 -49.46 11.76 -39.32
C ALA A 250 -49.91 12.70 -38.17
N PRO A 251 -49.82 14.04 -38.38
CA PRO A 251 -49.89 15.06 -37.34
C PRO A 251 -51.32 15.53 -37.01
N VAL A 252 -51.55 15.90 -35.75
CA VAL A 252 -52.78 16.53 -35.26
C VAL A 252 -52.59 18.06 -35.18
N ALA A 253 -53.66 18.79 -35.52
CA ALA A 253 -53.77 20.23 -35.76
C ALA A 253 -53.33 21.17 -34.59
N PRO A 254 -53.03 22.46 -34.88
CA PRO A 254 -52.54 23.42 -33.90
C PRO A 254 -53.69 24.00 -33.06
N GLY A 255 -53.65 23.77 -31.74
CA GLY A 255 -54.58 24.33 -30.76
C GLY A 255 -53.88 25.30 -29.80
N ALA A 256 -54.44 26.51 -29.71
CA ALA A 256 -54.40 27.49 -28.62
C ALA A 256 -53.06 27.81 -27.92
N VAL A 257 -52.57 29.02 -28.17
CA VAL A 257 -51.49 29.70 -27.41
C VAL A 257 -51.97 29.94 -25.98
N ALA A 258 -51.41 29.21 -25.01
CA ALA A 258 -51.59 29.46 -23.58
C ALA A 258 -50.72 30.66 -23.16
N LYS A 259 -51.32 31.62 -22.45
CA LYS A 259 -50.62 32.75 -21.81
C LYS A 259 -49.57 32.23 -20.84
N ALA A 260 -48.35 32.74 -20.95
CA ALA A 260 -47.29 32.54 -19.97
C ALA A 260 -47.73 33.06 -18.58
N PRO A 261 -47.54 32.29 -17.50
CA PRO A 261 -47.72 32.82 -16.15
C PRO A 261 -46.54 33.74 -15.82
N THR A 262 -46.78 35.05 -15.76
CA THR A 262 -45.88 36.00 -15.11
C THR A 262 -46.01 35.85 -13.60
N GLY A 263 -45.40 34.79 -13.06
CA GLY A 263 -45.22 34.57 -11.64
C GLY A 263 -43.97 35.31 -11.16
N THR A 264 -44.18 36.33 -10.34
CA THR A 264 -43.13 37.07 -9.65
C THR A 264 -42.40 36.13 -8.68
N ASN A 265 -41.11 35.89 -8.89
CA ASN A 265 -40.25 35.13 -7.99
C ASN A 265 -40.21 35.80 -6.61
N LYS A 266 -41.02 35.32 -5.66
CA LYS A 266 -40.87 35.63 -4.24
C LYS A 266 -39.77 34.75 -3.66
N GLY A 267 -38.62 35.35 -3.41
CA GLY A 267 -37.63 34.92 -2.41
C GLY A 267 -37.26 33.44 -2.46
N LEU A 268 -36.44 33.06 -3.44
CA LEU A 268 -35.65 31.84 -3.34
C LEU A 268 -34.67 32.03 -2.17
N ASN A 269 -34.98 31.40 -1.04
CA ASN A 269 -34.15 31.46 0.14
C ASN A 269 -32.89 30.64 -0.13
N VAL A 270 -31.79 31.33 -0.48
CA VAL A 270 -30.48 30.73 -0.79
C VAL A 270 -29.95 29.92 0.39
N GLN A 271 -30.51 30.09 1.60
CA GLN A 271 -30.13 29.33 2.79
C GLN A 271 -30.69 27.89 2.84
N THR A 272 -31.70 27.52 2.05
CA THR A 272 -32.23 26.13 2.03
C THR A 272 -31.77 25.29 0.84
N ALA A 273 -31.04 25.88 -0.12
CA ALA A 273 -30.49 25.17 -1.27
C ALA A 273 -29.10 24.55 -1.02
N VAL A 274 -28.50 24.78 0.17
CA VAL A 274 -27.15 24.31 0.51
C VAL A 274 -27.16 22.92 1.18
N ALA A 275 -28.33 22.27 1.29
CA ALA A 275 -28.47 20.98 1.98
C ALA A 275 -28.89 19.81 1.08
N THR A 276 -28.79 19.94 -0.25
CA THR A 276 -28.60 18.74 -1.07
C THR A 276 -27.12 18.45 -1.03
N GLU A 277 -26.72 17.51 -0.17
CA GLU A 277 -25.40 16.90 -0.18
C GLU A 277 -25.08 16.54 -1.63
N ASP A 278 -24.22 17.32 -2.26
CA ASP A 278 -23.70 17.05 -3.60
C ASP A 278 -22.85 15.79 -3.46
N ASN A 279 -23.52 14.63 -3.58
CA ASN A 279 -22.92 13.31 -3.74
C ASN A 279 -22.29 13.21 -5.13
N SER A 280 -21.44 14.19 -5.45
CA SER A 280 -20.68 14.23 -6.68
C SER A 280 -19.69 13.08 -6.65
N ALA A 281 -19.79 12.21 -7.65
CA ALA A 281 -18.87 11.10 -7.90
C ALA A 281 -17.40 11.55 -7.85
N ALA A 282 -17.12 12.81 -8.19
CA ALA A 282 -15.79 13.40 -8.13
C ALA A 282 -15.25 13.56 -6.70
N VAL A 283 -16.09 13.99 -5.74
CA VAL A 283 -15.68 14.17 -4.33
C VAL A 283 -15.44 12.81 -3.66
N ALA A 284 -16.33 11.86 -3.93
CA ALA A 284 -16.21 10.46 -3.55
C ALA A 284 -14.90 9.83 -4.08
N LEU A 285 -14.61 10.00 -5.38
CA LEU A 285 -13.39 9.50 -6.01
C LEU A 285 -12.12 10.09 -5.38
N ILE A 286 -12.12 11.39 -5.06
CA ILE A 286 -10.97 12.05 -4.43
C ILE A 286 -10.74 11.52 -3.00
N ALA A 287 -11.80 11.37 -2.21
CA ALA A 287 -11.70 10.79 -0.86
C ALA A 287 -11.20 9.34 -0.91
N ALA A 288 -11.69 8.55 -1.88
CA ALA A 288 -11.24 7.17 -2.08
C ALA A 288 -9.77 7.10 -2.54
N LEU A 289 -9.32 7.99 -3.43
CA LEU A 289 -7.92 8.08 -3.87
C LEU A 289 -6.97 8.43 -2.72
N LEU A 290 -7.39 9.32 -1.80
CA LEU A 290 -6.64 9.65 -0.59
C LEU A 290 -6.53 8.45 0.36
N ALA A 291 -7.61 7.69 0.55
CA ALA A 291 -7.59 6.47 1.35
C ALA A 291 -6.67 5.38 0.75
N VAL A 292 -6.66 5.23 -0.58
CA VAL A 292 -5.76 4.30 -1.28
C VAL A 292 -4.30 4.69 -1.15
N GLY A 293 -3.99 5.99 -1.19
CA GLY A 293 -2.62 6.49 -1.05
C GLY A 293 -1.93 6.06 0.24
N VAL A 294 -2.68 5.88 1.34
CA VAL A 294 -2.16 5.42 2.63
C VAL A 294 -2.09 3.89 2.71
N ALA A 295 -2.97 3.17 2.01
CA ALA A 295 -3.02 1.71 2.05
C ALA A 295 -1.92 1.02 1.23
N VAL A 296 -1.48 1.62 0.12
CA VAL A 296 -0.46 1.06 -0.78
C VAL A 296 0.91 0.82 -0.09
N PRO A 297 1.46 1.76 0.72
CA PRO A 297 2.69 1.53 1.49
C PRO A 297 2.60 0.35 2.46
N VAL A 298 1.44 0.15 3.10
CA VAL A 298 1.23 -0.93 4.08
C VAL A 298 1.22 -2.29 3.38
N ALA A 299 0.52 -2.39 2.24
CA ALA A 299 0.48 -3.60 1.43
C ALA A 299 1.86 -3.97 0.85
N THR A 300 2.67 -2.97 0.45
CA THR A 300 4.04 -3.21 -0.03
C THR A 300 4.98 -3.66 1.07
N ALA A 301 4.89 -3.09 2.27
CA ALA A 301 5.65 -3.53 3.44
C ALA A 301 5.31 -4.99 3.84
N ALA A 302 4.02 -5.33 3.87
CA ALA A 302 3.56 -6.70 4.12
C ALA A 302 4.12 -7.70 3.09
N ARG A 303 4.10 -7.32 1.80
CA ARG A 303 4.64 -8.16 0.71
C ARG A 303 6.16 -8.34 0.79
N MET A 304 6.92 -7.32 1.19
CA MET A 304 8.37 -7.44 1.38
C MET A 304 8.70 -8.39 2.53
N ARG A 305 8.01 -8.28 3.67
CA ARG A 305 8.14 -9.23 4.79
C ARG A 305 7.84 -10.68 4.40
N ARG A 306 6.88 -10.89 3.48
CA ARG A 306 6.55 -12.24 2.97
C ARG A 306 7.65 -12.80 2.06
N LEU A 307 8.29 -11.95 1.24
CA LEU A 307 9.40 -12.37 0.37
C LEU A 307 10.68 -12.66 1.16
N GLU A 308 10.98 -11.88 2.20
CA GLU A 308 12.11 -12.17 3.10
C GLU A 308 11.91 -13.51 3.82
N ARG A 309 10.68 -13.82 4.26
CA ARG A 309 10.33 -15.12 4.84
C ARG A 309 10.48 -16.28 3.85
N ALA A 310 10.16 -16.10 2.57
CA ALA A 310 10.30 -17.14 1.55
C ALA A 310 11.75 -17.39 1.08
N GLN A 311 12.70 -16.55 1.50
CA GLN A 311 14.13 -16.65 1.15
C GLN A 311 15.00 -17.21 2.28
N ARG A 312 14.42 -17.37 3.49
CA ARG A 312 15.04 -18.08 4.62
C ARG A 312 14.60 -19.54 4.61
#